data_AF-A0A7C4RPK7-F1
#
_entry.id   AF-A0A7C4RPK7-F1
#
_cell.length_a   1.000
_cell.length_b   1.000
_cell.length_c   1.000
_cell.angle_alpha   90.00
_cell.angle_beta   90.00
_cell.angle_gamma   90.00
#
_symmetry.space_group_name_H-M   'P 1'
#
loop_
_entity.id
_entity.type
_entity.pdbx_description
1 polymer ?
#
loop_
_entity_poly.entity_id
_entity_poly.type
_entity_poly.pdbx_seq_one_letter_code
_entity_poly.pdbx_strand_id
1 'polypeptide(L)' 'MAFNRSGIVVDEYKRTSNPKVFAMGDCAATIQVARVDDDEGDTAARAILADLG' A
#
# COMPACT_ATOMS: atom_id res chain seq x y z
N MET A 1 -9.19 -10.31 -5.24
CA MET A 1 -8.33 -10.16 -6.44
C MET A 1 -7.01 -9.53 -6.00
N ALA A 2 -5.87 -10.01 -6.50
CA ALA A 2 -4.55 -9.47 -6.11
C ALA A 2 -4.21 -8.14 -6.84
N PHE A 3 -4.75 -7.94 -8.03
CA PHE A 3 -4.59 -6.71 -8.83
C PHE A 3 -5.81 -6.51 -9.74
N ASN A 4 -5.99 -5.30 -10.25
CA ASN A 4 -6.98 -4.93 -11.25
C ASN A 4 -6.42 -3.87 -12.22
N ARG A 5 -7.26 -3.28 -13.09
CA ARG A 5 -6.82 -2.24 -14.05
C ARG A 5 -6.28 -0.96 -13.41
N SER A 6 -6.61 -0.71 -12.15
CA SER A 6 -6.15 0.45 -11.38
C SER A 6 -4.82 0.18 -10.65
N GLY A 7 -4.41 -1.08 -10.45
CA GLY A 7 -3.15 -1.42 -9.78
C GLY A 7 -3.23 -2.65 -8.86
N ILE A 8 -2.25 -2.77 -7.96
CA ILE A 8 -2.21 -3.79 -6.90
C ILE A 8 -3.29 -3.45 -5.87
N VAL A 9 -4.13 -4.43 -5.54
CA VAL A 9 -5.17 -4.24 -4.52
C VAL A 9 -4.50 -4.33 -3.14
N VAL A 10 -4.70 -3.29 -2.34
CA VAL A 10 -4.18 -3.20 -0.97
C VAL A 10 -5.27 -2.87 0.03
N ASP A 11 -5.06 -3.20 1.30
CA ASP A 11 -5.90 -2.73 2.41
C ASP A 11 -5.56 -1.28 2.81
N GLU A 12 -6.25 -0.75 3.83
CA GLU A 12 -6.02 0.59 4.36
C GLU A 12 -4.60 0.79 4.95
N TYR A 13 -3.89 -0.29 5.24
CA TYR A 13 -2.52 -0.31 5.75
C TYR A 13 -1.47 -0.63 4.66
N LYS A 14 -1.89 -0.60 3.39
CA LYS A 14 -1.04 -0.85 2.22
C LYS A 14 -0.54 -2.30 2.11
N ARG A 15 -1.17 -3.25 2.79
CA ARG A 15 -0.85 -4.69 2.68
C ARG A 15 -1.42 -5.26 1.40
N THR A 16 -0.61 -6.04 0.70
CA THR A 16 -1.07 -6.83 -0.45
C THR A 16 -1.65 -8.17 -0.01
N SER A 17 -2.13 -8.99 -0.95
CA SER A 17 -2.50 -10.38 -0.67
C SER A 17 -1.33 -11.31 -0.35
N ASN A 18 -0.07 -10.86 -0.54
CA ASN A 18 1.11 -11.62 -0.18
C ASN A 18 1.64 -11.14 1.19
N PRO A 19 1.72 -12.02 2.20
CA PRO A 19 2.18 -11.64 3.53
C PRO A 19 3.52 -10.91 3.51
N LYS A 20 3.62 -9.83 4.30
CA LYS A 20 4.83 -8.98 4.42
C LYS A 20 5.25 -8.27 3.12
N VAL A 21 4.38 -8.21 2.12
CA VAL A 21 4.57 -7.39 0.91
C VAL A 21 3.53 -6.27 0.92
N PHE A 22 4.02 -5.05 0.76
CA PHE A 22 3.24 -3.82 0.76
C PHE A 22 3.35 -3.14 -0.61
N ALA A 23 2.33 -2.38 -1.00
CA ALA A 23 2.33 -1.58 -2.23
C ALA A 23 1.69 -0.22 -1.99
N MET A 24 2.27 0.83 -2.58
CA MET A 24 1.90 2.23 -2.38
C MET A 24 2.25 3.04 -3.64
N GLY A 25 1.68 4.23 -3.75
CA GLY A 25 1.84 5.13 -4.88
C GLY A 25 1.23 4.56 -6.17
N ASP A 26 1.71 5.01 -7.32
CA ASP A 26 1.11 4.73 -8.64
C ASP A 26 0.92 3.23 -8.98
N CYS A 27 1.62 2.32 -8.30
CA CYS A 27 1.45 0.88 -8.47
C CYS A 27 0.27 0.29 -7.69
N ALA A 28 -0.20 0.98 -6.65
CA ALA A 28 -1.37 0.60 -5.86
C ALA A 28 -2.65 1.06 -6.56
N ALA A 29 -3.73 0.30 -6.36
CA ALA A 29 -5.05 0.65 -6.89
C ALA A 29 -5.71 1.78 -6.05
N THR A 30 -5.04 2.92 -5.95
CA THR A 30 -5.39 4.09 -5.12
C THR A 30 -5.37 5.38 -5.97
N ILE A 31 -5.44 6.55 -5.34
CA ILE A 31 -5.47 7.84 -6.06
C ILE A 31 -4.03 8.24 -6.40
N GLN A 32 -3.75 8.46 -7.68
CA GLN A 32 -2.41 8.73 -8.21
C GLN A 32 -2.03 10.22 -8.10
N VAL A 33 -1.63 10.64 -6.89
CA VAL A 33 -1.14 12.00 -6.63
C VAL A 33 0.03 11.93 -5.66
N ALA A 34 1.09 12.70 -5.92
CA ALA A 34 2.30 12.68 -5.09
C ALA A 34 2.05 12.85 -3.58
N ARG A 35 1.09 13.72 -3.19
CA ARG A 35 0.72 13.90 -1.77
C ARG A 35 0.02 12.69 -1.14
N VAL A 36 -0.68 11.89 -1.95
CA VAL A 36 -1.27 10.63 -1.50
C VAL A 36 -0.12 9.64 -1.31
N ASP A 37 0.78 9.50 -2.28
CA ASP A 37 1.94 8.61 -2.19
C ASP A 37 2.80 8.85 -0.92
N ASP A 38 2.99 10.11 -0.53
CA ASP A 38 3.66 10.48 0.72
C ASP A 38 2.94 9.91 1.97
N ASP A 39 1.62 10.09 2.05
CA ASP A 39 0.77 9.60 3.16
C ASP A 39 0.66 8.06 3.18
N GLU A 40 0.58 7.45 1.99
CA GLU A 40 0.62 6.01 1.84
C GLU A 40 1.95 5.42 2.31
N GLY A 41 3.06 6.13 2.07
CA GLY A 41 4.38 5.75 2.54
C GLY A 41 4.52 5.76 4.05
N ASP A 42 4.06 6.82 4.73
CA ASP A 42 4.01 6.86 6.20
C ASP A 42 3.13 5.73 6.75
N THR A 43 1.96 5.51 6.14
CA THR A 43 1.03 4.44 6.54
C THR A 43 1.67 3.05 6.39
N ALA A 44 2.29 2.76 5.25
CA ALA A 44 2.97 1.49 4.99
C ALA A 44 4.14 1.27 5.96
N ALA A 45 4.94 2.31 6.21
CA ALA A 45 6.05 2.24 7.16
C ALA A 45 5.58 1.93 8.58
N ARG A 46 4.50 2.56 9.05
CA ARG A 46 3.89 2.27 10.37
C ARG A 46 3.36 0.85 10.45
N ALA A 47 2.73 0.35 9.39
CA ALA A 47 2.24 -1.02 9.33
C ALA A 47 3.40 -2.04 9.38
N ILE A 48 4.50 -1.78 8.66
CA ILE A 48 5.71 -2.60 8.71
C ILE A 48 6.29 -2.64 10.13
N LEU A 49 6.41 -1.49 10.80
CA LEU A 49 6.91 -1.45 12.18
C LEU A 49 5.97 -2.20 13.13
N ALA A 50 4.66 -2.01 13.03
CA ALA A 50 3.68 -2.73 13.85
C ALA A 50 3.73 -4.26 13.64
N ASP A 51 3.99 -4.71 12.41
CA ASP A 51 4.15 -6.13 12.09
C ASP A 51 5.47 -6.74 12.62
N LEU A 52 6.47 -5.90 12.96
CA LEU A 52 7.76 -6.33 13.54
C LEU A 52 7.74 -6.42 15.08
N GLY A 53 6.83 -5.72 15.75
CA GLY A 53 6.75 -5.60 17.22
C GLY A 53 7.60 -4.47 17.78
#